data_AF-A0A1I8CDV7-F1
#
_entry.id   AF-A0A1I8CDV7-F1
#
_cell.length_a   1.000
_cell.length_b   1.000
_cell.length_c   1.000
_cell.angle_alpha   90.00
_cell.angle_beta   90.00
_cell.angle_gamma   90.00
#
_symmetry.space_group_name_H-M   'P 1'
#
loop_
_entity.id
_entity.type
_entity.pdbx_description
1 polymer ?
#
loop_
_entity_poly.entity_id
_entity_poly.type
_entity_poly.pdbx_seq_one_letter_code
_entity_poly.pdbx_strand_id
1 'polypeptide(L)'
;MILINGQYVEIDERHFFLISSGLTKYNSYQLNVVLTLMYTTSTSLLIFSTPIPFLYRYSIIVSNKGWGFRQFFIAITINILSTLPENIFGAFALIFPESEFQYRTRFLDKRVWHNTKTDAWRMFVMTEKENKWYLATLGYIVLMVPIIYSIVLYCCIKIKLKISKVNATNRLVTIQKNSYNSQIDAVLLCQAIIPLIFALLPYFFWTLCIIFKADFLKTFSPLMWMHVSWIPTVECLATIFLVKDFRNGIFTFWRKEIYPEFTKMNPAGKLATRAESVILKNANRLCGSGGVLGTAPIVQNKAYFEVTVQQIGTIGIGLANRSANLSSIPVNQNSWYLREDFSLWSNGEQVSRVEGSISAVRGQVFPMLFVDDGAILDVKFKAFTVNPPPGYEEIMLEQTLL
;
A
#
# COMPACT_ATOMS: atom_id res chain seq x y z
N MET A 1 -14.98 17.94 -7.37
CA MET A 1 -16.44 17.82 -7.56
C MET A 1 -17.17 17.41 -6.28
N ILE A 2 -16.66 16.43 -5.52
CA ILE A 2 -17.27 15.92 -4.27
C ILE A 2 -17.31 16.97 -3.13
N LEU A 3 -16.30 17.84 -3.04
CA LEU A 3 -16.28 18.97 -2.08
C LEU A 3 -17.16 20.17 -2.49
N ILE A 4 -17.77 20.14 -3.68
CA ILE A 4 -18.48 21.29 -4.27
C ILE A 4 -20.00 21.05 -4.35
N ASN A 5 -20.48 19.81 -4.29
CA ASN A 5 -21.90 19.46 -4.33
C ASN A 5 -22.26 18.59 -3.11
N GLY A 6 -22.41 19.21 -1.93
CA GLY A 6 -23.16 18.56 -0.86
C GLY A 6 -24.63 18.48 -1.28
N GLN A 7 -25.09 17.29 -1.64
CA GLN A 7 -26.48 17.05 -2.00
C GLN A 7 -27.28 16.90 -0.72
N TYR A 8 -28.28 17.75 -0.48
CA TYR A 8 -29.16 17.61 0.69
C TYR A 8 -30.51 17.03 0.24
N VAL A 9 -31.00 16.01 0.94
CA VAL A 9 -32.28 15.36 0.61
C VAL A 9 -33.37 15.90 1.53
N GLU A 10 -34.26 16.74 1.00
CA GLU A 10 -35.51 17.11 1.68
C GLU A 10 -36.66 16.26 1.16
N ILE A 11 -37.52 15.80 2.07
CA ILE A 11 -38.66 14.96 1.74
C ILE A 11 -39.96 15.72 2.04
N ASP A 12 -40.68 16.10 0.99
CA ASP A 12 -42.08 16.54 1.05
C ASP A 12 -43.02 15.35 0.87
N GLU A 13 -44.33 15.47 1.11
CA GLU A 13 -45.27 14.34 1.06
C GLU A 13 -45.20 13.58 -0.28
N ARG A 14 -45.03 14.28 -1.39
CA ARG A 14 -44.99 13.72 -2.76
C ARG A 14 -43.64 13.79 -3.48
N HIS A 15 -42.69 14.60 -2.99
CA HIS A 15 -41.45 14.90 -3.73
C HIS A 15 -40.20 14.64 -2.92
N PHE A 16 -39.14 14.23 -3.61
CA PHE A 16 -37.76 14.27 -3.14
C PHE A 16 -37.07 15.48 -3.75
N PHE A 17 -36.47 16.32 -2.89
CA PHE A 17 -35.63 17.43 -3.34
C PHE A 17 -34.18 17.09 -3.05
N LEU A 18 -33.35 17.32 -4.04
CA LEU A 18 -31.91 17.21 -3.97
C LEU A 18 -31.33 18.60 -4.18
N ILE A 19 -30.89 19.20 -3.07
CA ILE A 19 -30.43 20.59 -3.04
C ILE A 19 -28.93 20.61 -3.34
N SER A 20 -28.52 21.41 -4.33
CA SER A 20 -27.11 21.68 -4.57
C SER A 20 -26.60 22.76 -3.61
N SER A 21 -25.38 22.56 -3.09
CA SER A 21 -24.71 23.50 -2.18
C SER A 21 -23.46 24.09 -2.84
N GLY A 22 -22.85 25.10 -2.22
CA GLY A 22 -21.62 25.70 -2.73
C GLY A 22 -21.82 26.56 -3.99
N LEU A 23 -20.84 26.51 -4.90
CA LEU A 23 -20.78 27.36 -6.10
C LEU A 23 -21.83 26.98 -7.17
N THR A 24 -22.40 25.78 -7.12
CA THR A 24 -23.37 25.27 -8.10
C THR A 24 -24.81 25.72 -7.82
N LYS A 25 -25.02 26.35 -6.67
CA LYS A 25 -26.30 26.84 -6.16
C LYS A 25 -26.99 27.86 -7.07
N TYR A 26 -26.23 28.59 -7.88
CA TYR A 26 -26.73 29.66 -8.77
C TYR A 26 -26.74 29.28 -10.27
N ASN A 27 -26.56 28.00 -10.58
CA ASN A 27 -26.50 27.51 -11.97
C ASN A 27 -27.90 27.40 -12.62
N SER A 28 -27.98 27.01 -13.89
CA SER A 28 -29.28 26.66 -14.51
C SER A 28 -29.82 25.32 -14.00
N TYR A 29 -31.12 25.06 -14.17
CA TYR A 29 -31.75 23.80 -13.71
C TYR A 29 -31.15 22.60 -14.43
N GLN A 30 -31.06 22.70 -15.76
CA GLN A 30 -30.46 21.67 -16.60
C GLN A 30 -29.02 21.37 -16.21
N LEU A 31 -28.24 22.40 -15.88
CA LEU A 31 -26.86 22.22 -15.42
C LEU A 31 -26.82 21.51 -14.06
N ASN A 32 -27.74 21.78 -13.14
CA ASN A 32 -27.83 21.06 -11.87
C ASN A 32 -28.24 19.59 -12.04
N VAL A 33 -29.12 19.28 -12.99
CA VAL A 33 -29.45 17.88 -13.35
C VAL A 33 -28.21 17.16 -13.85
N VAL A 34 -27.48 17.76 -14.80
CA VAL A 34 -26.22 17.19 -15.34
C VAL A 34 -25.17 17.00 -14.25
N LEU A 35 -24.97 18.00 -13.38
CA LEU A 35 -24.01 17.91 -12.27
C LEU A 35 -24.40 16.84 -11.26
N THR A 36 -25.70 16.65 -11.02
CA THR A 36 -26.22 15.58 -10.14
C THR A 36 -25.93 14.21 -10.74
N LEU A 37 -26.21 14.02 -12.04
CA LEU A 37 -25.93 12.76 -12.74
C LEU A 37 -24.41 12.47 -12.84
N MET A 38 -23.59 13.49 -13.10
CA MET A 38 -22.13 13.33 -13.09
C MET A 38 -21.62 12.88 -11.73
N TYR A 39 -22.18 13.46 -10.66
CA TYR A 39 -21.81 13.08 -9.31
C TYR A 39 -22.24 11.65 -8.97
N THR A 40 -23.48 11.25 -9.26
CA THR A 40 -23.95 9.88 -9.01
C THR A 40 -23.17 8.87 -9.83
N THR A 41 -22.88 9.17 -11.10
CA THR A 41 -22.00 8.35 -11.96
C THR A 41 -20.62 8.16 -11.34
N SER A 42 -20.01 9.24 -10.85
CA SER A 42 -18.69 9.17 -10.22
C SER A 42 -18.69 8.29 -8.98
N THR A 43 -19.74 8.38 -8.15
CA THR A 43 -19.86 7.52 -6.97
C THR A 43 -20.10 6.06 -7.33
N SER A 44 -20.89 5.79 -8.37
CA SER A 44 -21.18 4.43 -8.81
C SER A 44 -19.99 3.78 -9.52
N LEU A 45 -19.23 4.53 -10.34
CA LEU A 45 -17.97 4.06 -10.92
C LEU A 45 -17.00 3.58 -9.83
N LEU A 46 -16.89 4.35 -8.75
CA LEU A 46 -16.04 3.98 -7.60
C LEU A 46 -16.46 2.63 -7.02
N ILE A 47 -17.73 2.51 -6.61
CA ILE A 47 -18.26 1.28 -5.99
C ILE A 47 -18.15 0.08 -6.95
N PHE A 48 -18.45 0.30 -8.23
CA PHE A 48 -18.45 -0.76 -9.22
C PHE A 48 -17.03 -1.20 -9.58
N SER A 49 -16.03 -0.35 -9.34
CA SER A 49 -14.62 -0.65 -9.66
C SER A 49 -13.93 -1.45 -8.56
N THR A 50 -14.45 -1.41 -7.33
CA THR A 50 -13.92 -2.11 -6.16
C THR A 50 -13.63 -3.60 -6.41
N PRO A 51 -14.42 -4.40 -7.15
CA PRO A 51 -14.14 -5.82 -7.39
C PRO A 51 -12.92 -6.10 -8.28
N ILE A 52 -12.54 -5.17 -9.17
CA ILE A 52 -11.48 -5.37 -10.17
C ILE A 52 -10.15 -5.80 -9.53
N PRO A 53 -9.60 -5.10 -8.53
CA PRO A 53 -8.36 -5.52 -7.87
C PRO A 53 -8.48 -6.88 -7.17
N PHE A 54 -9.64 -7.22 -6.61
CA PHE A 54 -9.84 -8.53 -5.96
C PHE A 54 -9.91 -9.67 -6.98
N LEU A 55 -10.58 -9.45 -8.11
CA LEU A 55 -10.65 -10.40 -9.22
C LEU A 55 -9.26 -10.63 -9.84
N TYR A 56 -8.47 -9.58 -10.02
CA TYR A 56 -7.09 -9.67 -10.48
C TYR A 56 -6.24 -10.52 -9.53
N ARG A 57 -6.27 -10.22 -8.23
CA ARG A 57 -5.54 -10.98 -7.20
C ARG A 57 -6.02 -12.43 -7.10
N TYR A 58 -7.32 -12.66 -7.20
CA TYR A 58 -7.90 -14.01 -7.24
C TYR A 58 -7.36 -14.80 -8.43
N SER A 59 -7.29 -14.19 -9.61
CA SER A 59 -6.80 -14.84 -10.83
C SER A 59 -5.34 -15.26 -10.70
N ILE A 60 -4.49 -14.42 -10.11
CA ILE A 60 -3.07 -14.73 -9.89
C ILE A 60 -2.90 -15.82 -8.84
N ILE A 61 -3.54 -15.68 -7.67
CA ILE A 61 -3.25 -16.55 -6.51
C ILE A 61 -3.98 -17.91 -6.62
N VAL A 62 -5.25 -17.88 -7.04
CA VAL A 62 -6.09 -19.08 -7.06
C VAL A 62 -6.03 -19.77 -8.41
N SER A 63 -6.14 -19.02 -9.50
CA SER A 63 -6.16 -19.57 -10.87
C SER A 63 -4.79 -19.66 -11.53
N ASN A 64 -3.73 -19.10 -10.91
CA ASN A 64 -2.37 -19.04 -11.44
C ASN A 64 -2.30 -18.44 -12.86
N LYS A 65 -3.17 -17.47 -13.16
CA LYS A 65 -3.23 -16.78 -14.45
C LYS A 65 -3.17 -15.27 -14.20
N GLY A 66 -2.16 -14.61 -14.75
CA GLY A 66 -2.10 -13.15 -14.76
C GLY A 66 -3.08 -12.58 -15.78
N TRP A 67 -3.59 -11.37 -15.53
CA TRP A 67 -4.39 -10.67 -16.54
C TRP A 67 -3.49 -10.00 -17.57
N GLY A 68 -3.77 -10.25 -18.84
CA GLY A 68 -3.21 -9.47 -19.95
C GLY A 68 -3.97 -8.15 -20.13
N PHE A 69 -3.40 -7.25 -20.94
CA PHE A 69 -4.00 -5.94 -21.25
C PHE A 69 -5.46 -6.03 -21.71
N ARG A 70 -5.79 -7.02 -22.56
CA ARG A 70 -7.15 -7.22 -23.09
C ARG A 70 -8.17 -7.50 -21.99
N GLN A 71 -7.82 -8.34 -21.01
CA GLN A 71 -8.74 -8.69 -19.92
C GLN A 71 -8.97 -7.50 -18.99
N PHE A 72 -7.92 -6.73 -18.70
CA PHE A 72 -8.04 -5.50 -17.92
C PHE A 72 -8.92 -4.47 -18.63
N PHE A 73 -8.73 -4.27 -19.93
CA PHE A 73 -9.55 -3.38 -20.74
C PHE A 73 -11.02 -3.80 -20.77
N ILE A 74 -11.30 -5.10 -20.92
CA ILE A 74 -12.67 -5.62 -20.86
C ILE A 74 -13.30 -5.36 -19.48
N ALA A 75 -12.56 -5.61 -18.39
CA ALA A 75 -13.06 -5.37 -17.04
C ALA A 75 -13.42 -3.90 -16.79
N ILE A 76 -12.57 -2.96 -17.22
CA ILE A 76 -12.84 -1.52 -17.15
C ILE A 76 -14.04 -1.14 -18.02
N THR A 77 -14.13 -1.68 -19.23
CA THR A 77 -15.25 -1.38 -20.14
C THR A 77 -16.58 -1.85 -19.54
N ILE A 78 -16.63 -3.07 -18.99
CA ILE A 78 -17.82 -3.58 -18.29
C ILE A 78 -18.20 -2.68 -17.12
N ASN A 79 -17.22 -2.24 -16.33
CA ASN A 79 -17.44 -1.35 -15.20
C ASN A 79 -18.07 0.00 -15.63
N ILE A 80 -17.53 0.62 -16.68
CA ILE A 80 -18.08 1.88 -17.21
C ILE A 80 -19.51 1.65 -17.72
N LEU A 81 -19.71 0.60 -18.52
CA LEU A 81 -21.02 0.27 -19.09
C LEU A 81 -22.07 -0.03 -18.01
N SER A 82 -21.67 -0.63 -16.88
CA SER A 82 -22.59 -0.86 -15.76
C SER A 82 -23.12 0.42 -15.12
N THR A 83 -22.49 1.58 -15.30
CA THR A 83 -23.03 2.85 -14.77
C THR A 83 -24.06 3.52 -15.68
N LEU A 84 -24.22 3.05 -16.93
CA LEU A 84 -25.14 3.65 -17.89
C LEU A 84 -26.63 3.55 -17.50
N PRO A 85 -27.15 2.41 -16.99
CA PRO A 85 -28.56 2.31 -16.62
C PRO A 85 -28.97 3.35 -15.58
N GLU A 86 -28.12 3.58 -14.57
CA GLU A 86 -28.36 4.59 -13.55
C GLU A 86 -28.47 6.00 -14.13
N ASN A 87 -27.61 6.35 -15.09
CA ASN A 87 -27.66 7.64 -15.76
C ASN A 87 -28.92 7.82 -16.60
N ILE A 88 -29.31 6.78 -17.34
CA ILE A 88 -30.49 6.82 -18.20
C ILE A 88 -31.75 6.99 -17.32
N PHE A 89 -31.90 6.16 -16.29
CA PHE A 89 -33.04 6.24 -15.39
C PHE A 89 -33.04 7.56 -14.60
N GLY A 90 -31.87 8.00 -14.12
CA GLY A 90 -31.71 9.26 -13.43
C GLY A 90 -32.09 10.46 -14.29
N ALA A 91 -31.69 10.49 -15.56
CA ALA A 91 -32.06 11.58 -16.48
C ALA A 91 -33.57 11.69 -16.64
N PHE A 92 -34.27 10.57 -16.86
CA PHE A 92 -35.73 10.57 -16.94
C PHE A 92 -36.43 10.83 -15.60
N ALA A 93 -35.78 10.52 -14.49
CA ALA A 93 -36.31 10.80 -13.15
C ALA A 93 -36.22 12.28 -12.76
N LEU A 94 -35.18 12.98 -13.23
CA LEU A 94 -34.82 14.34 -12.78
C LEU A 94 -35.23 15.44 -13.77
N ILE A 95 -35.62 15.12 -15.00
CA ILE A 95 -36.19 16.11 -15.92
C ILE A 95 -37.62 16.41 -15.47
N PHE A 96 -37.83 17.63 -14.96
CA PHE A 96 -39.11 18.10 -14.44
C PHE A 96 -39.54 19.39 -15.16
N PRO A 97 -40.84 19.60 -15.44
CA PRO A 97 -41.31 20.81 -16.12
C PRO A 97 -41.06 22.09 -15.31
N GLU A 98 -40.61 23.13 -16.00
CA GLU A 98 -40.17 24.40 -15.40
C GLU A 98 -41.29 25.18 -14.68
N SER A 99 -42.55 24.95 -15.06
CA SER A 99 -43.73 25.62 -14.48
C SER A 99 -43.96 25.34 -13.00
N GLU A 100 -43.55 24.17 -12.50
CA GLU A 100 -43.69 23.82 -11.08
C GLU A 100 -42.54 24.34 -10.20
N PHE A 101 -41.44 24.78 -10.82
CA PHE A 101 -40.21 25.14 -10.12
C PHE A 101 -40.39 26.36 -9.20
N GLN A 102 -41.12 27.38 -9.65
CA GLN A 102 -41.34 28.62 -8.88
C GLN A 102 -42.12 28.39 -7.58
N TYR A 103 -43.18 27.57 -7.62
CA TYR A 103 -43.99 27.25 -6.44
C TYR A 103 -43.16 26.48 -5.40
N ARG A 104 -42.36 25.51 -5.86
CA ARG A 104 -41.55 24.65 -4.99
C ARG A 104 -40.34 25.36 -4.40
N THR A 105 -39.75 26.32 -5.11
CA THR A 105 -38.66 27.15 -4.59
C THR A 105 -39.10 27.90 -3.32
N ARG A 106 -40.31 28.46 -3.31
CA ARG A 106 -40.88 29.15 -2.13
C ARG A 106 -41.09 28.22 -0.93
N PHE A 107 -41.44 26.96 -1.17
CA PHE A 107 -41.56 25.95 -0.11
C PHE A 107 -40.19 25.68 0.56
N LEU A 108 -39.14 25.50 -0.25
CA LEU A 108 -37.79 25.26 0.25
C LEU A 108 -37.18 26.48 0.96
N ASP A 109 -37.44 27.71 0.46
CA ASP A 109 -37.02 28.97 1.11
C ASP A 109 -37.52 29.08 2.55
N LYS A 110 -38.79 28.73 2.78
CA LYS A 110 -39.40 28.80 4.12
C LYS A 110 -38.95 27.68 5.04
N ARG A 111 -38.86 26.46 4.51
CA ARG A 111 -38.69 25.23 5.31
C ARG A 111 -37.23 24.86 5.56
N VAL A 112 -36.37 25.01 4.55
CA VAL A 112 -34.98 24.55 4.59
C VAL A 112 -34.00 25.71 4.76
N TRP A 113 -34.25 26.84 4.11
CA TRP A 113 -33.31 27.95 4.11
C TRP A 113 -33.64 29.08 5.10
N HIS A 114 -34.77 28.96 5.81
CA HIS A 114 -35.26 29.93 6.80
C HIS A 114 -35.13 31.39 6.32
N ASN A 115 -35.37 31.61 5.02
CA ASN A 115 -35.03 32.86 4.38
C ASN A 115 -36.22 33.82 4.50
N THR A 116 -35.98 35.04 4.95
CA THR A 116 -37.02 36.07 5.10
C THR A 116 -37.40 36.74 3.78
N LYS A 117 -36.53 36.65 2.76
CA LYS A 117 -36.81 37.01 1.37
C LYS A 117 -37.02 35.74 0.56
N THR A 118 -38.27 35.46 0.19
CA THR A 118 -38.61 34.47 -0.84
C THR A 118 -38.09 34.98 -2.18
N ASP A 119 -37.49 34.11 -2.99
CA ASP A 119 -36.88 34.39 -4.31
C ASP A 119 -35.34 34.57 -4.32
N ALA A 120 -34.64 34.13 -3.27
CA ALA A 120 -33.20 33.91 -3.41
C ALA A 120 -32.99 32.67 -4.30
N TRP A 121 -32.64 32.88 -5.57
CA TRP A 121 -32.43 31.80 -6.55
C TRP A 121 -31.43 30.77 -6.03
N ARG A 122 -31.94 29.63 -5.59
CA ARG A 122 -31.17 28.47 -5.15
C ARG A 122 -31.68 27.27 -5.91
N MET A 123 -30.81 26.66 -6.67
CA MET A 123 -31.21 25.55 -7.49
C MET A 123 -31.28 24.25 -6.70
N PHE A 124 -32.24 23.44 -7.09
CA PHE A 124 -32.46 22.10 -6.58
C PHE A 124 -32.92 21.23 -7.75
N VAL A 125 -32.71 19.94 -7.61
CA VAL A 125 -33.29 18.93 -8.50
C VAL A 125 -34.41 18.25 -7.74
N MET A 126 -35.50 17.91 -8.42
CA MET A 126 -36.61 17.21 -7.78
C MET A 126 -37.08 16.02 -8.59
N THR A 127 -37.68 15.06 -7.88
CA THR A 127 -38.38 13.95 -8.49
C THR A 127 -39.57 13.56 -7.63
N GLU A 128 -40.61 13.03 -8.26
CA GLU A 128 -41.76 12.49 -7.54
C GLU A 128 -41.41 11.14 -6.92
N LYS A 129 -41.92 10.89 -5.71
CA LYS A 129 -41.70 9.62 -5.01
C LYS A 129 -42.20 8.41 -5.77
N GLU A 130 -43.25 8.58 -6.58
CA GLU A 130 -43.91 7.52 -7.35
C GLU A 130 -43.39 7.42 -8.79
N ASN A 131 -42.41 8.26 -9.16
CA ASN A 131 -41.84 8.23 -10.50
C ASN A 131 -41.18 6.87 -10.77
N LYS A 132 -41.68 6.14 -11.77
CA LYS A 132 -41.19 4.82 -12.17
C LYS A 132 -39.68 4.82 -12.46
N TRP A 133 -39.15 5.89 -13.04
CA TRP A 133 -37.73 6.03 -13.35
C TRP A 133 -36.86 6.22 -12.10
N TYR A 134 -37.39 6.96 -11.12
CA TYR A 134 -36.73 7.11 -9.82
C TYR A 134 -36.67 5.78 -9.07
N LEU A 135 -37.80 5.04 -9.01
CA LEU A 135 -37.82 3.70 -8.43
C LEU A 135 -36.89 2.73 -9.16
N ALA A 136 -36.82 2.80 -10.50
CA ALA A 136 -35.89 1.98 -11.28
C ALA A 136 -34.42 2.30 -10.94
N THR A 137 -34.08 3.58 -10.76
CA THR A 137 -32.73 4.02 -10.34
C THR A 137 -32.39 3.45 -8.96
N LEU A 138 -33.28 3.61 -7.97
CA LEU A 138 -33.07 3.05 -6.63
C LEU A 138 -32.95 1.52 -6.65
N GLY A 139 -33.86 0.84 -7.35
CA GLY A 139 -33.86 -0.62 -7.46
C GLY A 139 -32.58 -1.15 -8.10
N TYR A 140 -32.07 -0.47 -9.13
CA TYR A 140 -30.80 -0.80 -9.75
C TYR A 140 -29.64 -0.76 -8.76
N ILE A 141 -29.55 0.31 -7.96
CA ILE A 141 -28.46 0.47 -7.00
C ILE A 141 -28.56 -0.55 -5.85
N VAL A 142 -29.77 -0.78 -5.31
CA VAL A 142 -30.02 -1.78 -4.27
C VAL A 142 -29.62 -3.19 -4.72
N LEU A 143 -29.75 -3.49 -6.01
CA LEU A 143 -29.38 -4.78 -6.56
C LEU A 143 -27.88 -4.89 -6.85
N MET A 144 -27.29 -3.85 -7.47
CA MET A 144 -25.89 -3.91 -7.91
C MET A 144 -24.90 -3.90 -6.74
N VAL A 145 -25.17 -3.09 -5.70
CA VAL A 145 -24.25 -2.94 -4.57
C VAL A 145 -24.00 -4.29 -3.86
N PRO A 146 -25.02 -5.07 -3.43
CA PRO A 146 -24.80 -6.39 -2.83
C PRO A 146 -24.11 -7.39 -3.76
N ILE A 147 -24.39 -7.37 -5.07
CA ILE A 147 -23.75 -8.26 -6.05
C ILE A 147 -22.24 -8.01 -6.08
N ILE A 148 -21.84 -6.74 -6.20
CA ILE A 148 -20.44 -6.31 -6.23
C ILE A 148 -19.70 -6.75 -4.96
N TYR A 149 -20.28 -6.48 -3.79
CA TYR A 149 -19.66 -6.86 -2.53
C TYR A 149 -19.65 -8.37 -2.29
N SER A 150 -20.62 -9.11 -2.84
CA SER A 150 -20.61 -10.58 -2.83
C SER A 150 -19.44 -11.14 -3.64
N ILE A 151 -19.13 -10.53 -4.79
CA ILE A 151 -17.95 -10.90 -5.60
C ILE A 151 -16.65 -10.63 -4.83
N VAL A 152 -16.54 -9.46 -4.19
CA VAL A 152 -15.37 -9.10 -3.35
C VAL A 152 -15.19 -10.11 -2.21
N LEU A 153 -16.26 -10.41 -1.48
CA LEU A 153 -16.24 -11.35 -0.37
C LEU A 153 -15.83 -12.76 -0.83
N TYR A 154 -16.41 -13.24 -1.94
CA TYR A 154 -16.06 -14.52 -2.54
C TYR A 154 -14.57 -14.60 -2.89
N CYS A 155 -14.04 -13.57 -3.57
CA CYS A 155 -12.63 -13.52 -3.95
C CYS A 155 -11.72 -13.56 -2.71
N CYS A 156 -12.03 -12.77 -1.68
CA CYS A 156 -11.25 -12.72 -0.44
C CYS A 156 -11.22 -14.07 0.28
N ILE A 157 -12.38 -14.72 0.44
CA ILE A 157 -12.49 -16.03 1.09
C ILE A 157 -11.65 -17.06 0.34
N LYS A 158 -11.78 -17.12 -0.99
CA LYS A 158 -11.03 -18.10 -1.81
C LYS A 158 -9.53 -17.86 -1.80
N ILE A 159 -9.08 -16.61 -1.87
CA ILE A 159 -7.66 -16.26 -1.78
C ILE A 159 -7.10 -16.74 -0.42
N LYS A 160 -7.78 -16.42 0.68
CA LYS A 160 -7.37 -16.82 2.03
C LYS A 160 -7.32 -18.33 2.20
N LEU A 161 -8.33 -19.05 1.70
CA LEU A 161 -8.36 -20.52 1.74
C LEU A 161 -7.18 -21.13 0.98
N LYS A 162 -6.85 -20.60 -0.21
CA LYS A 162 -5.73 -21.08 -1.02
C LYS A 162 -4.39 -20.82 -0.33
N ILE A 163 -4.16 -19.61 0.20
CA ILE A 163 -2.94 -19.25 0.93
C ILE A 163 -2.78 -20.11 2.18
N SER A 164 -3.84 -20.26 2.97
CA SER A 164 -3.83 -21.10 4.17
C SER A 164 -3.51 -22.56 3.84
N LYS A 165 -4.01 -23.09 2.71
CA LYS A 165 -3.72 -24.46 2.27
C LYS A 165 -2.25 -24.62 1.86
N VAL A 166 -1.69 -23.67 1.10
CA VAL A 166 -0.27 -23.66 0.71
C VAL A 166 0.64 -23.57 1.94
N ASN A 167 0.30 -22.71 2.91
CA ASN A 167 1.05 -22.58 4.16
C ASN A 167 1.00 -23.86 5.00
N ALA A 168 -0.14 -24.58 5.02
CA ALA A 168 -0.27 -25.85 5.72
C ALA A 168 0.57 -26.97 5.07
N THR A 169 0.68 -26.98 3.73
CA THR A 169 1.48 -27.96 2.99
C THR A 169 2.99 -27.70 3.11
N ASN A 170 3.43 -26.45 3.20
CA ASN A 170 4.85 -26.07 3.29
C ASN A 170 5.43 -26.05 4.73
N ARG A 171 4.86 -26.83 5.65
CA ARG A 171 5.21 -26.83 7.09
C ARG A 171 6.69 -27.05 7.42
N LEU A 172 7.51 -27.58 6.51
CA LEU A 172 8.95 -27.83 6.74
C LEU A 172 9.87 -26.63 6.46
N VAL A 173 9.40 -25.55 5.83
CA VAL A 173 10.22 -24.35 5.49
C VAL A 173 9.88 -23.13 6.38
N THR A 174 8.99 -23.30 7.37
CA THR A 174 8.19 -22.21 7.95
C THR A 174 8.59 -21.86 9.38
N ILE A 175 9.86 -21.57 9.64
CA ILE A 175 10.27 -20.88 10.89
C ILE A 175 10.69 -19.43 10.63
N GLN A 176 11.11 -19.08 9.41
CA GLN A 176 11.54 -17.70 9.08
C GLN A 176 10.53 -16.86 8.28
N LYS A 177 9.47 -17.45 7.72
CA LYS A 177 8.58 -16.76 6.75
C LYS A 177 7.30 -16.13 7.35
N ASN A 178 7.16 -16.11 8.67
CA ASN A 178 5.89 -15.79 9.35
C ASN A 178 5.53 -14.30 9.43
N SER A 179 6.47 -13.36 9.28
CA SER A 179 6.14 -11.92 9.35
C SER A 179 5.63 -11.33 8.02
N TYR A 180 6.07 -11.85 6.87
CA TYR A 180 5.71 -11.27 5.57
C TYR A 180 4.35 -11.77 5.07
N ASN A 181 4.08 -13.07 5.22
CA ASN A 181 2.81 -13.66 4.78
C ASN A 181 1.62 -13.20 5.65
N SER A 182 1.81 -13.04 6.97
CA SER A 182 0.75 -12.53 7.87
C SER A 182 0.42 -11.07 7.59
N GLN A 183 1.41 -10.26 7.21
CA GLN A 183 1.20 -8.87 6.80
C GLN A 183 0.41 -8.78 5.48
N ILE A 184 0.74 -9.60 4.48
CA ILE A 184 -0.02 -9.63 3.22
C ILE A 184 -1.48 -10.05 3.46
N ASP A 185 -1.69 -11.07 4.30
CA ASP A 185 -3.04 -11.55 4.64
C ASP A 185 -3.86 -10.49 5.40
N ALA A 186 -3.24 -9.77 6.35
CA ALA A 186 -3.89 -8.68 7.09
C ALA A 186 -4.20 -7.48 6.19
N VAL A 187 -3.27 -7.09 5.31
CA VAL A 187 -3.46 -5.99 4.36
C VAL A 187 -4.58 -6.30 3.37
N LEU A 188 -4.63 -7.52 2.83
CA LEU A 188 -5.67 -7.97 1.92
C LEU A 188 -7.06 -7.95 2.60
N LEU A 189 -7.14 -8.40 3.85
CA LEU A 189 -8.37 -8.40 4.63
C LEU A 189 -8.83 -6.98 5.00
N CYS A 190 -7.91 -6.12 5.47
CA CYS A 190 -8.20 -4.72 5.77
C CYS A 190 -8.69 -3.97 4.53
N GLN A 191 -8.07 -4.20 3.36
CA GLN A 191 -8.51 -3.60 2.09
C GLN A 191 -9.91 -4.06 1.65
N ALA A 192 -10.35 -5.28 2.03
CA ALA A 192 -11.70 -5.76 1.75
C ALA A 192 -12.74 -5.23 2.75
N ILE A 193 -12.34 -5.08 4.02
CA ILE A 193 -13.22 -4.61 5.10
C ILE A 193 -13.51 -3.12 4.99
N ILE A 194 -12.53 -2.31 4.56
CA ILE A 194 -12.68 -0.85 4.50
C ILE A 194 -13.85 -0.43 3.59
N PRO A 195 -13.95 -0.88 2.32
CA PRO A 195 -15.11 -0.60 1.49
C PRO A 195 -16.41 -1.19 2.05
N LEU A 196 -16.36 -2.35 2.71
CA LEU A 196 -17.55 -2.95 3.33
C LEU A 196 -18.15 -2.07 4.45
N ILE A 197 -17.29 -1.56 5.35
CA ILE A 197 -17.73 -0.77 6.50
C ILE A 197 -18.03 0.68 6.09
N PHE A 198 -17.17 1.27 5.27
CA PHE A 198 -17.28 2.69 4.89
C PHE A 198 -18.10 2.94 3.63
N ALA A 199 -18.54 1.92 2.89
CA ALA A 199 -19.40 2.14 1.72
C ALA A 199 -20.64 1.24 1.71
N LEU A 200 -20.52 -0.09 1.84
CA LEU A 200 -21.70 -0.97 1.78
C LEU A 200 -22.70 -0.67 2.89
N LEU A 201 -22.27 -0.69 4.16
CA LEU A 201 -23.16 -0.54 5.31
C LEU A 201 -23.90 0.81 5.30
N PRO A 202 -23.22 1.95 5.07
CA PRO A 202 -23.86 3.26 5.10
C PRO A 202 -24.77 3.50 3.87
N TYR A 203 -24.38 3.00 2.70
CA TYR A 203 -25.18 3.11 1.47
C TYR A 203 -26.43 2.24 1.53
N PHE A 204 -26.29 1.00 2.01
CA PHE A 204 -27.42 0.10 2.21
C PHE A 204 -28.38 0.64 3.27
N PHE A 205 -27.86 1.09 4.41
CA PHE A 205 -28.64 1.75 5.44
C PHE A 205 -29.39 2.96 4.87
N TRP A 206 -28.70 3.85 4.15
CA TRP A 206 -29.31 5.04 3.56
C TRP A 206 -30.43 4.68 2.58
N THR A 207 -30.20 3.71 1.71
CA THR A 207 -31.20 3.29 0.72
C THR A 207 -32.42 2.65 1.38
N LEU A 208 -32.22 1.84 2.43
CA LEU A 208 -33.32 1.30 3.24
C LEU A 208 -34.11 2.43 3.89
N CYS A 209 -33.45 3.45 4.43
CA CYS A 209 -34.13 4.58 5.05
C CYS A 209 -34.96 5.38 4.05
N ILE A 210 -34.50 5.51 2.80
CA ILE A 210 -35.28 6.11 1.70
C ILE A 210 -36.52 5.27 1.40
N ILE A 211 -36.36 3.94 1.28
CA ILE A 211 -37.45 3.00 0.99
C ILE A 211 -38.51 3.03 2.11
N PHE A 212 -38.07 2.99 3.37
CA PHE A 212 -38.96 3.04 4.54
C PHE A 212 -39.45 4.46 4.87
N LYS A 213 -39.10 5.47 4.05
CA LYS A 213 -39.49 6.87 4.23
C LYS A 213 -39.23 7.39 5.66
N ALA A 214 -38.08 7.02 6.21
CA ALA A 214 -37.76 7.26 7.61
C ALA A 214 -37.61 8.77 7.89
N ASP A 215 -38.32 9.29 8.88
CA ASP A 215 -38.35 10.73 9.19
C ASP A 215 -36.99 11.30 9.61
N PHE A 216 -36.11 10.46 10.20
CA PHE A 216 -34.78 10.89 10.63
C PHE A 216 -33.87 11.34 9.46
N LEU A 217 -34.19 10.96 8.21
CA LEU A 217 -33.46 11.41 7.03
C LEU A 217 -33.45 12.93 6.91
N LYS A 218 -34.52 13.61 7.34
CA LYS A 218 -34.61 15.08 7.32
C LYS A 218 -33.51 15.73 8.15
N THR A 219 -33.11 15.12 9.27
CA THR A 219 -32.10 15.68 10.18
C THR A 219 -30.69 15.19 9.84
N PHE A 220 -30.53 13.92 9.45
CA PHE A 220 -29.22 13.29 9.31
C PHE A 220 -28.71 13.17 7.87
N SER A 221 -29.52 13.52 6.85
CA SER A 221 -29.08 13.50 5.45
C SER A 221 -27.73 14.21 5.19
N PRO A 222 -27.44 15.42 5.72
CA PRO A 222 -26.15 16.06 5.48
C PRO A 222 -24.96 15.26 6.00
N LEU A 223 -25.10 14.64 7.18
CA LEU A 223 -24.03 13.89 7.82
C LEU A 223 -23.74 12.59 7.06
N MET A 224 -24.78 11.93 6.55
CA MET A 224 -24.65 10.75 5.70
C MET A 224 -23.94 11.09 4.37
N TRP A 225 -24.28 12.22 3.76
CA TRP A 225 -23.62 12.67 2.52
C TRP A 225 -22.16 13.08 2.71
N MET A 226 -21.84 13.70 3.84
CA MET A 226 -20.46 14.00 4.22
C MET A 226 -19.63 12.70 4.34
N HIS A 227 -20.21 11.66 4.91
CA HIS A 227 -19.56 10.35 5.00
C HIS A 227 -19.32 9.72 3.61
N VAL A 228 -20.34 9.68 2.73
CA VAL A 228 -20.21 9.12 1.36
C VAL A 228 -19.14 9.87 0.55
N SER A 229 -19.05 11.18 0.75
CA SER A 229 -18.05 12.04 0.09
C SER A 229 -16.60 11.70 0.47
N TRP A 230 -16.38 11.05 1.62
CA TRP A 230 -15.04 10.67 2.08
C TRP A 230 -14.57 9.31 1.58
N ILE A 231 -15.46 8.48 1.01
CA ILE A 231 -15.14 7.12 0.55
C ILE A 231 -13.91 7.07 -0.37
N PRO A 232 -13.79 7.89 -1.45
CA PRO A 232 -12.62 7.83 -2.33
C PRO A 232 -11.32 8.15 -1.59
N THR A 233 -11.37 9.12 -0.67
CA THR A 233 -10.21 9.54 0.12
C THR A 233 -9.77 8.43 1.06
N VAL A 234 -10.71 7.80 1.76
CA VAL A 234 -10.44 6.69 2.68
C VAL A 234 -9.85 5.50 1.93
N GLU A 235 -10.36 5.16 0.75
CA GLU A 235 -9.84 4.04 -0.06
C GLU A 235 -8.41 4.27 -0.55
N CYS A 236 -8.12 5.49 -1.03
CA CYS A 236 -6.76 5.88 -1.44
C CYS A 236 -5.78 5.86 -0.26
N LEU A 237 -6.14 6.50 0.87
CA LEU A 237 -5.30 6.55 2.06
C LEU A 237 -5.05 5.15 2.63
N ALA A 238 -6.10 4.32 2.71
CA ALA A 238 -5.99 2.94 3.15
C ALA A 238 -4.97 2.16 2.31
N THR A 239 -5.04 2.29 0.98
CA THR A 239 -4.10 1.62 0.07
C THR A 239 -2.67 2.09 0.30
N ILE A 240 -2.48 3.40 0.43
CA ILE A 240 -1.17 4.02 0.67
C ILE A 240 -0.54 3.53 1.99
N PHE A 241 -1.31 3.49 3.07
CA PHE A 241 -0.79 3.14 4.40
C PHE A 241 -0.62 1.64 4.61
N LEU A 242 -1.51 0.82 4.03
CA LEU A 242 -1.49 -0.63 4.21
C LEU A 242 -0.45 -1.31 3.31
N VAL A 243 -0.20 -0.79 2.10
CA VAL A 243 0.75 -1.41 1.16
C VAL A 243 2.14 -0.83 1.36
N LYS A 244 3.08 -1.68 1.82
CA LYS A 244 4.47 -1.30 2.10
C LYS A 244 5.15 -0.60 0.92
N ASP A 245 4.95 -1.08 -0.30
CA ASP A 245 5.60 -0.52 -1.49
C ASP A 245 5.13 0.90 -1.81
N PHE A 246 3.83 1.17 -1.66
CA PHE A 246 3.28 2.52 -1.80
C PHE A 246 3.80 3.46 -0.72
N ARG A 247 3.80 3.01 0.55
CA ARG A 247 4.37 3.78 1.66
C ARG A 247 5.84 4.13 1.41
N ASN A 248 6.64 3.15 1.01
CA ASN A 248 8.05 3.36 0.69
C ASN A 248 8.24 4.28 -0.52
N GLY A 249 7.39 4.17 -1.54
CA GLY A 249 7.38 5.06 -2.71
C GLY A 249 7.11 6.51 -2.33
N ILE A 250 6.12 6.77 -1.45
CA ILE A 250 5.82 8.11 -0.95
C ILE A 250 6.98 8.65 -0.12
N PHE A 251 7.55 7.86 0.80
CA PHE A 251 8.72 8.30 1.57
C PHE A 251 9.90 8.64 0.64
N THR A 252 10.12 7.85 -0.40
CA THR A 252 11.19 8.08 -1.37
C THR A 252 10.93 9.35 -2.19
N PHE A 253 9.70 9.55 -2.66
CA PHE A 253 9.28 10.76 -3.38
C PHE A 253 9.45 12.02 -2.51
N TRP A 254 8.91 12.00 -1.29
CA TRP A 254 9.02 13.11 -0.34
C TRP A 254 10.48 13.44 0.01
N ARG A 255 11.31 12.42 0.21
CA ARG A 255 12.74 12.59 0.46
C ARG A 255 13.44 13.26 -0.72
N LYS A 256 13.05 12.91 -1.95
CA LYS A 256 13.69 13.42 -3.17
C LYS A 256 13.26 14.85 -3.52
N GLU A 257 11.98 15.17 -3.40
CA GLU A 257 11.40 16.44 -3.88
C GLU A 257 11.39 17.55 -2.82
N ILE A 258 11.12 17.23 -1.55
CA ILE A 258 10.91 18.26 -0.51
C ILE A 258 12.20 18.53 0.29
N TYR A 259 13.08 17.54 0.37
CA TYR A 259 14.39 17.69 0.98
C TYR A 259 15.52 17.46 -0.04
N PRO A 260 15.56 18.21 -1.15
CA PRO A 260 16.58 18.02 -2.19
C PRO A 260 17.99 18.24 -1.64
N GLU A 261 18.17 19.03 -0.57
CA GLU A 261 19.47 19.14 0.12
C GLU A 261 19.85 17.88 0.90
N PHE A 262 18.87 17.15 1.45
CA PHE A 262 19.09 15.87 2.15
C PHE A 262 19.29 14.71 1.16
N THR A 263 18.75 14.82 -0.07
CA THR A 263 19.07 13.95 -1.21
C THR A 263 20.35 14.37 -1.95
N LYS A 264 20.74 15.65 -1.95
CA LYS A 264 22.03 16.15 -2.46
C LYS A 264 23.17 15.94 -1.46
N MET A 265 22.87 15.78 -0.17
CA MET A 265 23.75 15.12 0.80
C MET A 265 23.79 13.60 0.60
N ASN A 266 23.20 13.06 -0.48
CA ASN A 266 23.37 11.65 -0.82
C ASN A 266 23.21 11.35 -2.33
N PRO A 267 24.25 11.64 -3.13
CA PRO A 267 24.60 10.77 -4.25
C PRO A 267 25.72 9.78 -3.86
N ALA A 268 26.62 10.16 -2.94
CA ALA A 268 27.77 9.36 -2.52
C ALA A 268 28.52 10.04 -1.36
N GLY A 269 27.83 10.49 -0.32
CA GLY A 269 28.47 11.29 0.71
C GLY A 269 27.71 11.27 2.01
N LYS A 270 27.94 10.22 2.83
CA LYS A 270 27.68 10.34 4.25
C LYS A 270 28.50 11.53 4.77
N LEU A 271 27.83 12.32 5.60
CA LEU A 271 28.46 13.31 6.45
C LEU A 271 29.46 12.56 7.34
N ALA A 272 30.70 13.04 7.36
CA ALA A 272 31.83 12.45 8.06
C ALA A 272 31.51 12.11 9.53
N THR A 273 31.18 10.84 9.78
CA THR A 273 31.31 10.19 11.07
C THR A 273 32.09 8.90 10.87
N ARG A 274 33.37 9.02 10.48
CA ARG A 274 34.51 8.06 10.59
C ARG A 274 34.29 6.55 10.35
N ALA A 275 33.14 6.11 9.83
CA ALA A 275 32.76 4.72 9.60
C ALA A 275 31.89 4.63 8.33
N GLU A 276 32.56 4.52 7.18
CA GLU A 276 32.00 4.45 5.84
C GLU A 276 32.62 3.28 5.06
N SER A 277 32.32 2.05 5.47
CA SER A 277 32.40 0.91 4.56
C SER A 277 31.29 1.04 3.52
N VAL A 278 31.68 1.10 2.26
CA VAL A 278 30.79 1.11 1.10
C VAL A 278 30.77 -0.30 0.53
N ILE A 279 29.57 -0.89 0.47
CA ILE A 279 29.34 -2.20 -0.14
C ILE A 279 28.89 -1.97 -1.59
N LEU A 280 29.64 -2.50 -2.55
CA LEU A 280 29.36 -2.37 -3.98
C LEU A 280 29.07 -3.75 -4.61
N LYS A 281 28.41 -3.76 -5.77
CA LYS A 281 28.11 -4.94 -6.63
C LYS A 281 27.55 -6.17 -5.88
N ASN A 282 26.23 -6.40 -5.97
CA ASN A 282 25.55 -7.61 -5.43
C ASN A 282 25.93 -7.97 -3.97
N ALA A 283 26.36 -6.98 -3.16
CA ALA A 283 26.82 -7.17 -1.79
C ALA A 283 28.04 -8.10 -1.60
N ASN A 284 28.94 -8.15 -2.60
CA ASN A 284 30.16 -8.97 -2.57
C ASN A 284 31.47 -8.16 -2.59
N ARG A 285 31.43 -6.83 -2.80
CA ARG A 285 32.61 -5.97 -2.79
C ARG A 285 32.58 -4.99 -1.62
N LEU A 286 33.69 -4.86 -0.91
CA LEU A 286 33.90 -3.93 0.20
C LEU A 286 34.99 -2.92 -0.13
N CYS A 287 34.71 -1.63 0.05
CA CYS A 287 35.66 -0.53 -0.07
C CYS A 287 35.36 0.58 0.95
N GLY A 288 36.26 1.55 1.12
CA GLY A 288 36.07 2.69 2.04
C GLY A 288 36.82 2.50 3.36
N SER A 289 36.22 2.96 4.47
CA SER A 289 36.79 2.88 5.82
C SER A 289 35.73 2.34 6.78
N GLY A 290 35.66 1.02 6.95
CA GLY A 290 34.75 0.37 7.89
C GLY A 290 34.79 -1.16 7.87
N GLY A 291 34.22 -1.78 8.89
CA GLY A 291 33.99 -3.23 8.96
C GLY A 291 32.57 -3.63 8.58
N VAL A 292 32.41 -4.85 8.06
CA VAL A 292 31.12 -5.45 7.68
C VAL A 292 31.07 -6.91 8.13
N LEU A 293 29.88 -7.38 8.52
CA LEU A 293 29.61 -8.79 8.81
C LEU A 293 28.87 -9.45 7.64
N GLY A 294 28.98 -10.78 7.52
CA GLY A 294 28.10 -11.57 6.67
C GLY A 294 26.64 -11.53 7.17
N THR A 295 25.69 -11.72 6.27
CA THR A 295 24.24 -11.75 6.57
C THR A 295 23.82 -12.86 7.52
N ALA A 296 24.56 -13.98 7.53
CA ALA A 296 24.20 -15.17 8.27
C ALA A 296 25.36 -15.65 9.17
N PRO A 297 25.05 -16.23 10.34
CA PRO A 297 26.08 -16.82 11.20
C PRO A 297 26.59 -18.14 10.60
N ILE A 298 27.78 -18.56 11.02
CA ILE A 298 28.32 -19.88 10.69
C ILE A 298 27.65 -20.90 11.62
N VAL A 299 26.71 -21.68 11.08
CA VAL A 299 25.94 -22.71 11.81
C VAL A 299 26.25 -24.10 11.26
N GLN A 300 27.53 -24.38 11.05
CA GLN A 300 28.02 -25.65 10.51
C GLN A 300 29.38 -26.01 11.10
N ASN A 301 29.74 -27.29 11.05
CA ASN A 301 30.96 -27.79 11.68
C ASN A 301 32.23 -27.27 10.99
N LYS A 302 32.19 -27.10 9.66
CA LYS A 302 33.30 -26.64 8.84
C LYS A 302 32.78 -25.75 7.72
N ALA A 303 33.32 -24.55 7.61
CA ALA A 303 32.87 -23.53 6.66
C ALA A 303 34.06 -22.88 5.94
N TYR A 304 33.90 -22.65 4.65
CA TYR A 304 34.89 -22.00 3.81
C TYR A 304 34.27 -20.79 3.11
N PHE A 305 35.01 -19.69 3.07
CA PHE A 305 34.73 -18.52 2.26
C PHE A 305 36.05 -17.97 1.71
N GLU A 306 35.98 -17.34 0.54
CA GLU A 306 37.16 -16.84 -0.18
C GLU A 306 37.10 -15.31 -0.25
N VAL A 307 38.24 -14.66 -0.04
CA VAL A 307 38.38 -13.21 -0.18
C VAL A 307 39.52 -12.91 -1.14
N THR A 308 39.24 -12.13 -2.18
CA THR A 308 40.22 -11.64 -3.13
C THR A 308 40.55 -10.18 -2.83
N VAL A 309 41.83 -9.87 -2.64
CA VAL A 309 42.31 -8.49 -2.47
C VAL A 309 42.46 -7.86 -3.85
N GLN A 310 41.61 -6.88 -4.17
CA GLN A 310 41.66 -6.14 -5.44
C GLN A 310 42.63 -4.96 -5.35
N GLN A 311 42.67 -4.30 -4.20
CA GLN A 311 43.57 -3.19 -3.91
C GLN A 311 44.08 -3.30 -2.48
N ILE A 312 45.39 -3.17 -2.31
CA ILE A 312 46.08 -3.27 -1.01
C ILE A 312 45.89 -1.97 -0.23
N GLY A 313 45.70 -2.11 1.08
CA GLY A 313 45.61 -1.08 2.10
C GLY A 313 45.50 -1.77 3.47
N THR A 314 44.91 -1.13 4.48
CA THR A 314 44.62 -1.80 5.75
C THR A 314 43.42 -2.73 5.59
N ILE A 315 43.60 -4.02 5.87
CA ILE A 315 42.53 -5.01 5.71
C ILE A 315 42.45 -5.97 6.90
N GLY A 316 41.26 -6.50 7.13
CA GLY A 316 41.07 -7.61 8.06
C GLY A 316 40.09 -8.60 7.50
N ILE A 317 40.42 -9.89 7.59
CA ILE A 317 39.59 -10.99 7.10
C ILE A 317 39.46 -12.02 8.22
N GLY A 318 38.24 -12.33 8.65
CA GLY A 318 38.04 -13.33 9.69
C GLY A 318 36.60 -13.46 10.16
N LEU A 319 36.43 -13.56 11.47
CA LEU A 319 35.18 -13.81 12.17
C LEU A 319 34.95 -12.77 13.26
N ALA A 320 33.69 -12.44 13.52
CA ALA A 320 33.32 -11.62 14.67
C ALA A 320 31.92 -11.97 15.19
N ASN A 321 31.64 -11.62 16.44
CA ASN A 321 30.27 -11.63 16.95
C ASN A 321 29.52 -10.38 16.47
N ARG A 322 28.18 -10.44 16.51
CA ARG A 322 27.32 -9.30 16.19
C ARG A 322 27.54 -8.08 17.11
N SER A 323 28.13 -8.27 18.29
CA SER A 323 28.47 -7.21 19.24
C SER A 323 29.80 -6.50 18.95
N ALA A 324 30.55 -6.91 17.91
CA ALA A 324 31.82 -6.27 17.56
C ALA A 324 31.60 -4.84 17.05
N ASN A 325 32.47 -3.91 17.44
CA ASN A 325 32.42 -2.53 16.97
C ASN A 325 33.12 -2.41 15.61
N LEU A 326 32.34 -2.42 14.53
CA LEU A 326 32.82 -2.35 13.15
C LEU A 326 33.18 -0.93 12.69
N SER A 327 32.95 0.08 13.52
CA SER A 327 33.28 1.48 13.23
C SER A 327 34.71 1.84 13.64
N SER A 328 35.34 1.04 14.49
CA SER A 328 36.76 1.18 14.84
C SER A 328 37.58 0.21 14.01
N ILE A 329 38.43 0.73 13.13
CA ILE A 329 39.42 -0.06 12.42
C ILE A 329 40.79 0.24 13.04
N PRO A 330 41.58 -0.79 13.41
CA PRO A 330 41.26 -2.23 13.42
C PRO A 330 40.17 -2.59 14.43
N VAL A 331 39.38 -3.63 14.14
CA VAL A 331 38.31 -4.10 15.03
C VAL A 331 38.94 -4.77 16.25
N ASN A 332 38.51 -4.41 17.46
CA ASN A 332 39.11 -4.96 18.69
C ASN A 332 38.25 -6.08 19.29
N GLN A 333 37.33 -5.75 20.19
CA GLN A 333 36.57 -6.73 20.97
C GLN A 333 35.63 -7.60 20.12
N ASN A 334 35.49 -8.87 20.51
CA ASN A 334 34.63 -9.88 19.89
C ASN A 334 34.96 -10.14 18.41
N SER A 335 36.24 -10.12 18.06
CA SER A 335 36.71 -10.31 16.69
C SER A 335 38.00 -11.13 16.61
N TRP A 336 38.13 -11.90 15.53
CA TRP A 336 39.23 -12.82 15.27
C TRP A 336 39.55 -12.77 13.77
N TYR A 337 40.69 -12.22 13.39
CA TYR A 337 40.98 -11.95 11.98
C TYR A 337 42.45 -11.98 11.64
N LEU A 338 42.72 -12.15 10.36
CA LEU A 338 44.03 -12.01 9.72
C LEU A 338 44.17 -10.60 9.14
N ARG A 339 45.31 -9.96 9.36
CA ARG A 339 45.66 -8.66 8.76
C ARG A 339 46.44 -8.76 7.46
N GLU A 340 46.66 -7.61 6.81
CA GLU A 340 47.51 -7.44 5.63
C GLU A 340 48.94 -7.95 5.78
N ASP A 341 49.49 -7.92 7.00
CA ASP A 341 50.84 -8.40 7.32
C ASP A 341 50.88 -9.88 7.73
N PHE A 342 49.78 -10.61 7.51
CA PHE A 342 49.57 -12.01 7.89
C PHE A 342 49.66 -12.27 9.40
N SER A 343 49.51 -11.24 10.24
CA SER A 343 49.34 -11.41 11.68
C SER A 343 47.91 -11.82 12.04
N LEU A 344 47.78 -12.78 12.96
CA LEU A 344 46.51 -13.23 13.51
C LEU A 344 46.19 -12.47 14.78
N TRP A 345 44.99 -11.90 14.84
CA TRP A 345 44.51 -11.09 15.96
C TRP A 345 43.28 -11.72 16.60
N SER A 346 43.18 -11.63 17.91
CA SER A 346 42.07 -12.10 18.73
C SER A 346 41.74 -11.05 19.78
N ASN A 347 40.53 -10.49 19.74
CA ASN A 347 40.03 -9.51 20.70
C ASN A 347 40.95 -8.28 20.91
N GLY A 348 41.67 -7.85 19.87
CA GLY A 348 42.59 -6.71 19.93
C GLY A 348 44.02 -7.06 20.34
N GLU A 349 44.35 -8.32 20.57
CA GLU A 349 45.71 -8.78 20.84
C GLU A 349 46.25 -9.63 19.67
N GLN A 350 47.53 -9.45 19.35
CA GLN A 350 48.22 -10.26 18.35
C GLN A 350 48.57 -11.63 18.93
N VAL A 351 48.10 -12.69 18.28
CA VAL A 351 48.28 -14.09 18.72
C VAL A 351 49.48 -14.74 18.05
N SER A 352 49.66 -14.53 16.75
CA SER A 352 50.71 -15.16 15.94
C SER A 352 51.05 -14.29 14.74
N ARG A 353 52.27 -14.44 14.21
CA ARG A 353 52.75 -13.80 12.99
C ARG A 353 53.16 -14.92 12.04
N VAL A 354 52.23 -15.31 11.17
CA VAL A 354 52.38 -16.38 10.16
C VAL A 354 52.39 -17.78 10.78
N GLU A 355 51.41 -18.60 10.38
CA GLU A 355 51.13 -19.97 10.87
C GLU A 355 50.58 -20.03 12.30
N GLY A 356 49.25 -20.18 12.38
CA GLY A 356 48.54 -20.37 13.63
C GLY A 356 47.08 -20.67 13.40
N SER A 357 46.43 -21.24 14.41
CA SER A 357 44.98 -21.37 14.46
C SER A 357 44.47 -20.63 15.68
N ILE A 358 43.36 -19.91 15.51
CA ILE A 358 42.68 -19.28 16.64
C ILE A 358 41.76 -20.35 17.24
N SER A 359 41.95 -20.63 18.51
CA SER A 359 41.10 -21.54 19.30
C SER A 359 40.30 -20.75 20.34
N ALA A 360 39.29 -21.39 20.95
CA ALA A 360 38.44 -20.80 21.99
C ALA A 360 37.60 -19.57 21.56
N VAL A 361 37.20 -19.51 20.29
CA VAL A 361 36.19 -18.55 19.80
C VAL A 361 34.85 -18.82 20.50
N ARG A 362 34.26 -17.78 21.12
CA ARG A 362 33.04 -17.90 21.93
C ARG A 362 31.84 -17.23 21.25
N GLY A 363 30.68 -17.85 21.41
CA GLY A 363 29.40 -17.32 20.91
C GLY A 363 29.19 -17.56 19.42
N GLN A 364 28.07 -17.04 18.92
CA GLN A 364 27.72 -17.14 17.51
C GLN A 364 28.58 -16.15 16.69
N VAL A 365 29.22 -16.67 15.65
CA VAL A 365 30.15 -15.90 14.80
C VAL A 365 29.65 -15.75 13.37
N PHE A 366 30.05 -14.65 12.76
CA PHE A 366 29.75 -14.25 11.40
C PHE A 366 31.07 -14.01 10.67
N PRO A 367 31.16 -14.28 9.35
CA PRO A 367 32.26 -13.77 8.54
C PRO A 367 32.37 -12.26 8.71
N MET A 368 33.59 -11.75 8.83
CA MET A 368 33.85 -10.34 9.05
C MET A 368 34.98 -9.89 8.13
N LEU A 369 34.78 -8.75 7.49
CA LEU A 369 35.82 -8.06 6.74
C LEU A 369 35.89 -6.60 7.17
N PHE A 370 37.07 -6.00 7.21
CA PHE A 370 37.22 -4.55 7.28
C PHE A 370 38.25 -4.05 6.27
N VAL A 371 38.10 -2.80 5.86
CA VAL A 371 38.99 -2.09 4.94
C VAL A 371 39.21 -0.68 5.44
N ASP A 372 40.43 -0.17 5.28
CA ASP A 372 40.79 1.25 5.41
C ASP A 372 41.88 1.61 4.38
N ASP A 373 42.28 2.88 4.32
CA ASP A 373 43.38 3.37 3.49
C ASP A 373 43.24 3.00 2.00
N GLY A 374 41.99 3.03 1.49
CA GLY A 374 41.69 2.77 0.08
C GLY A 374 41.73 1.29 -0.32
N ALA A 375 41.75 0.36 0.64
CA ALA A 375 41.67 -1.07 0.36
C ALA A 375 40.34 -1.47 -0.29
N ILE A 376 40.40 -2.48 -1.17
CA ILE A 376 39.23 -3.05 -1.85
C ILE A 376 39.29 -4.57 -1.77
N LEU A 377 38.25 -5.17 -1.20
CA LEU A 377 38.09 -6.62 -1.05
C LEU A 377 36.85 -7.12 -1.80
N ASP A 378 36.98 -8.28 -2.45
CA ASP A 378 35.86 -9.04 -2.99
C ASP A 378 35.70 -10.34 -2.18
N VAL A 379 34.50 -10.63 -1.70
CA VAL A 379 34.18 -11.88 -1.01
C VAL A 379 33.35 -12.81 -1.89
N LYS A 380 33.63 -14.11 -1.77
CA LYS A 380 32.82 -15.18 -2.34
C LYS A 380 32.44 -16.14 -1.22
N PHE A 381 31.14 -16.39 -1.11
CA PHE A 381 30.60 -17.42 -0.21
C PHE A 381 30.23 -18.71 -0.95
N LYS A 382 30.24 -18.68 -2.29
CA LYS A 382 29.97 -19.79 -3.21
C LYS A 382 30.79 -19.61 -4.49
N ALA A 383 30.86 -20.65 -5.32
CA ALA A 383 31.57 -20.64 -6.60
C ALA A 383 33.03 -20.15 -6.45
N PHE A 384 33.75 -20.81 -5.54
CA PHE A 384 35.14 -20.51 -5.21
C PHE A 384 36.06 -20.71 -6.40
N THR A 385 37.14 -19.93 -6.46
CA THR A 385 38.21 -20.11 -7.43
C THR A 385 39.14 -21.25 -7.00
N VAL A 386 39.29 -21.45 -5.68
CA VAL A 386 40.05 -22.57 -5.11
C VAL A 386 39.07 -23.54 -4.46
N ASN A 387 39.23 -24.84 -4.74
CA ASN A 387 38.40 -25.86 -4.11
C ASN A 387 38.59 -25.82 -2.58
N PRO A 388 37.49 -25.86 -1.81
CA PRO A 388 37.58 -25.91 -0.36
C PRO A 388 38.46 -27.08 0.12
N PRO A 389 39.21 -26.92 1.22
CA PRO A 389 39.99 -28.01 1.81
C PRO A 389 39.10 -29.21 2.20
N PRO A 390 39.66 -30.44 2.30
CA PRO A 390 38.88 -31.63 2.62
C PRO A 390 38.02 -31.49 3.89
N GLY A 391 36.70 -31.67 3.70
CA GLY A 391 35.69 -31.57 4.75
C GLY A 391 35.20 -30.16 5.05
N TYR A 392 35.74 -29.11 4.41
CA TYR A 392 35.18 -27.76 4.44
C TYR A 392 34.23 -27.56 3.25
N GLU A 393 33.12 -26.86 3.48
CA GLU A 393 32.09 -26.61 2.48
C GLU A 393 31.71 -25.13 2.46
N GLU A 394 30.97 -24.72 1.42
CA GLU A 394 30.35 -23.40 1.39
C GLU A 394 29.44 -23.17 2.60
N ILE A 395 29.20 -21.90 2.95
CA ILE A 395 28.31 -21.59 4.06
C ILE A 395 26.87 -21.91 3.62
N MET A 396 26.20 -22.79 4.38
CA MET A 396 24.90 -23.38 4.01
C MET A 396 23.78 -22.33 3.88
N LEU A 397 23.90 -21.21 4.59
CA LEU A 397 22.96 -20.09 4.52
C LEU A 397 23.39 -19.13 3.41
N GLU A 398 22.42 -18.56 2.69
CA GLU A 398 22.70 -17.55 1.67
C GLU A 398 23.38 -16.33 2.33
N GLN A 399 24.63 -16.09 1.94
CA GLN A 399 25.48 -15.06 2.53
C GLN A 399 25.78 -13.93 1.55
N THR A 400 25.62 -12.70 2.02
CA THR A 400 26.16 -11.48 1.43
C THR A 400 26.76 -10.60 2.53
N LEU A 401 27.44 -9.52 2.16
CA LEU A 401 27.88 -8.49 3.12
C LEU A 401 26.69 -7.61 3.56
N LEU A 402 26.64 -7.24 4.84
CA LEU A 402 25.52 -6.51 5.48
C LEU A 402 25.79 -5.02 5.72
#